data_AF-A0A821YPC7-F1
#
_entry.id   AF-A0A821YPC7-F1
#
_cell.length_a   1.000
_cell.length_b   1.000
_cell.length_c   1.000
_cell.angle_alpha   90.00
_cell.angle_beta   90.00
_cell.angle_gamma   90.00
#
_symmetry.space_group_name_H-M   'P 1'
#
loop_
_entity.id
_entity.type
_entity.pdbx_description
1 polymer ?
#
loop_
_entity_poly.entity_id
_entity_poly.type
_entity_poly.pdbx_seq_one_letter_code
_entity_poly.pdbx_strand_id
1 'polypeptide(L)'
;LVNFGEVAATNEVFADLINAMCDKNNDVRRNACEALEKLCEKATTNEVIAVLINATGNEYCTVRRKACQVLGNLGEEAATNEVIAALINAMCDENYYVRWNACEALGS
;
A
#
# COMPACT_ATOMS: atom_id res chain seq x y z
N LEU A 1 -13.49 24.76 -3.22
CA LEU A 1 -12.07 24.35 -3.04
C LEU A 1 -11.91 23.04 -3.77
N VAL A 2 -11.08 22.99 -4.82
CA VAL A 2 -10.80 21.73 -5.51
C VAL A 2 -10.02 20.85 -4.54
N ASN A 3 -10.59 19.71 -4.16
CA ASN A 3 -9.90 18.72 -3.35
C ASN A 3 -8.90 18.01 -4.28
N PHE A 4 -7.60 18.31 -4.15
CA PHE A 4 -6.56 17.64 -4.95
C PHE A 4 -6.63 16.12 -4.84
N GLY A 5 -7.25 15.56 -3.79
CA GLY A 5 -7.35 14.12 -3.56
C GLY A 5 -7.98 13.35 -4.72
N GLU A 6 -9.11 13.79 -5.28
CA GLU A 6 -9.75 13.07 -6.39
C GLU A 6 -8.96 13.20 -7.70
N VAL A 7 -8.38 14.38 -7.96
CA VAL A 7 -7.62 14.62 -9.21
C VAL A 7 -6.23 13.95 -9.16
N ALA A 8 -5.64 13.83 -7.97
CA ALA A 8 -4.33 13.23 -7.77
C ALA A 8 -4.36 11.71 -7.57
N ALA A 9 -5.54 11.09 -7.42
CA ALA A 9 -5.70 9.65 -7.25
C ALA A 9 -5.50 8.89 -8.59
N THR A 10 -4.28 8.96 -9.13
CA THR A 10 -3.88 8.31 -10.38
C THR A 10 -2.82 7.25 -10.10
N ASN A 11 -2.76 6.20 -10.93
CA ASN A 11 -1.79 5.11 -10.78
C ASN A 11 -0.34 5.59 -10.67
N GLU A 12 0.01 6.65 -11.42
CA GLU A 12 1.35 7.26 -11.40
C GLU A 12 1.65 7.87 -10.02
N VAL A 13 0.73 8.67 -9.47
CA VAL A 13 0.89 9.24 -8.12
C VAL A 13 0.98 8.15 -7.06
N PHE A 14 0.16 7.10 -7.15
CA PHE A 14 0.23 5.97 -6.23
C PHE A 14 1.58 5.25 -6.32
N ALA A 15 2.09 4.99 -7.53
CA ALA A 15 3.39 4.37 -7.72
C ALA A 15 4.53 5.25 -7.16
N ASP A 16 4.49 6.56 -7.41
CA ASP A 16 5.48 7.51 -6.91
C ASP A 16 5.46 7.61 -5.39
N LEU A 17 4.28 7.62 -4.77
CA LEU A 17 4.15 7.63 -3.31
C LEU A 17 4.68 6.32 -2.70
N ILE A 18 4.36 5.17 -3.28
CA ILE A 18 4.90 3.87 -2.83
C ILE A 18 6.43 3.85 -2.91
N ASN A 19 7.00 4.40 -3.99
CA ASN A 19 8.45 4.53 -4.12
C ASN A 19 9.03 5.50 -3.07
N ALA A 20 8.39 6.64 -2.84
CA ALA A 20 8.80 7.64 -1.85
C ALA A 20 8.76 7.10 -0.40
N MET A 21 7.94 6.08 -0.12
CA MET A 21 7.97 5.37 1.17
C MET A 21 9.27 4.62 1.43
N CYS A 22 10.18 4.53 0.46
CA CYS A 22 11.53 3.96 0.60
C CYS A 22 12.65 4.99 0.58
N ASP A 23 12.32 6.29 0.64
CA ASP A 23 13.31 7.34 0.67
C ASP A 23 14.22 7.24 1.91
N LYS A 24 15.49 7.65 1.76
CA LYS A 24 16.46 7.63 2.87
C LYS A 24 16.06 8.60 3.99
N ASN A 25 15.35 9.67 3.67
CA ASN A 25 14.85 10.66 4.60
C ASN A 25 13.55 10.19 5.27
N ASN A 26 13.55 10.20 6.61
CA ASN A 26 12.40 9.77 7.42
C ASN A 26 11.15 10.62 7.16
N ASP A 27 11.30 11.94 6.92
CA ASP A 27 10.19 12.85 6.69
C ASP A 27 9.52 12.59 5.34
N VAL A 28 10.30 12.29 4.30
CA VAL A 28 9.77 11.91 2.98
C VAL A 28 8.96 10.63 3.11
N ARG A 29 9.49 9.61 3.80
CA ARG A 29 8.75 8.36 4.01
C ARG A 29 7.45 8.56 4.76
N ARG A 30 7.46 9.35 5.84
CA ARG A 30 6.26 9.65 6.63
C ARG A 30 5.22 10.38 5.78
N ASN A 31 5.63 11.44 5.09
CA ASN A 31 4.72 12.24 4.28
C ASN A 31 4.14 11.43 3.11
N ALA A 32 4.92 10.51 2.53
CA ALA A 32 4.44 9.60 1.49
C ALA A 32 3.37 8.63 2.03
N CYS A 33 3.58 8.06 3.23
CA CYS A 33 2.57 7.22 3.89
C CYS A 33 1.28 8.01 4.17
N GLU A 34 1.39 9.19 4.77
CA GLU A 34 0.22 10.02 5.10
C GLU A 34 -0.54 10.49 3.84
N ALA A 35 0.18 10.81 2.76
CA ALA A 35 -0.44 11.17 1.49
C ALA A 35 -1.18 9.98 0.88
N LEU A 36 -0.58 8.79 0.91
CA LEU A 36 -1.17 7.56 0.40
C LEU A 36 -2.45 7.20 1.16
N GLU A 37 -2.44 7.24 2.50
CA GLU A 37 -3.63 6.99 3.33
C GLU A 37 -4.76 7.98 3.01
N LYS A 38 -4.45 9.28 2.95
CA LYS A 38 -5.45 10.32 2.61
C LYS A 38 -6.02 10.19 1.20
N LEU A 39 -5.23 9.68 0.25
CA LEU A 39 -5.71 9.43 -1.12
C LEU A 39 -6.60 8.20 -1.16
N CYS A 40 -6.23 7.13 -0.46
CA CYS A 40 -7.05 5.93 -0.30
C CYS A 40 -8.41 6.24 0.35
N GLU A 41 -8.45 7.01 1.44
CA GLU A 41 -9.72 7.42 2.07
C GLU A 41 -10.68 8.16 1.13
N LYS A 42 -10.14 8.85 0.13
CA LYS A 42 -10.91 9.71 -0.78
C LYS A 42 -11.23 9.06 -2.11
N ALA A 43 -10.41 8.12 -2.56
CA ALA A 43 -10.43 7.59 -3.92
C ALA A 43 -9.77 6.20 -3.99
N THR A 44 -10.20 5.26 -3.14
CA THR A 44 -9.83 3.85 -3.34
C THR A 44 -10.53 3.34 -4.60
N THR A 45 -9.74 3.04 -5.63
CA THR A 45 -10.20 2.41 -6.87
C THR A 45 -9.54 1.05 -7.08
N ASN A 46 -10.08 0.25 -7.99
CA ASN A 46 -9.49 -1.04 -8.35
C ASN A 46 -8.07 -0.90 -8.89
N GLU A 47 -7.76 0.19 -9.57
CA GLU A 47 -6.42 0.45 -10.09
C GLU A 47 -5.42 0.74 -8.96
N VAL A 48 -5.83 1.46 -7.91
CA VAL A 48 -5.03 1.67 -6.70
C VAL A 48 -4.72 0.34 -6.01
N ILE A 49 -5.73 -0.49 -5.86
CA ILE A 49 -5.59 -1.84 -5.29
C ILE A 49 -4.61 -2.66 -6.14
N ALA A 50 -4.70 -2.59 -7.47
CA ALA A 50 -3.78 -3.30 -8.36
C ALA A 50 -2.32 -2.82 -8.21
N VAL A 51 -2.10 -1.51 -8.05
CA VAL A 51 -0.75 -0.97 -7.78
C VAL A 51 -0.21 -1.49 -6.45
N LEU A 52 -1.04 -1.52 -5.40
CA LEU A 52 -0.66 -2.05 -4.08
C LEU A 52 -0.36 -3.55 -4.12
N ILE A 53 -1.16 -4.35 -4.85
CA ILE A 53 -0.90 -5.78 -5.08
C ILE A 53 0.46 -5.97 -5.78
N ASN A 54 0.76 -5.20 -6.82
CA ASN A 54 2.07 -5.30 -7.48
C ASN A 54 3.21 -4.94 -6.49
N ALA A 55 3.01 -3.95 -5.64
CA ALA A 55 3.98 -3.52 -4.64
C ALA A 55 4.27 -4.60 -3.57
N THR A 56 3.38 -5.57 -3.32
CA THR A 56 3.68 -6.70 -2.42
C THR A 56 4.75 -7.65 -3.00
N GLY A 57 5.04 -7.57 -4.30
CA GLY A 57 6.10 -8.33 -4.99
C GLY A 57 7.37 -7.53 -5.28
N ASN A 58 7.50 -6.31 -4.77
CA ASN A 58 8.63 -5.43 -5.07
C ASN A 58 9.98 -5.97 -4.54
N GLU A 59 11.09 -5.65 -5.22
CA GLU A 59 12.43 -6.10 -4.80
C GLU A 59 12.82 -5.62 -3.39
N TYR A 60 12.34 -4.44 -2.97
CA TYR A 60 12.64 -3.87 -1.66
C TYR A 60 11.61 -4.30 -0.60
N CYS A 61 12.09 -4.96 0.45
CA CYS A 61 11.24 -5.42 1.56
C CYS A 61 10.47 -4.28 2.26
N THR A 62 11.02 -3.05 2.23
CA THR A 62 10.34 -1.86 2.76
C THR A 62 9.10 -1.49 1.97
N VAL A 63 9.14 -1.62 0.63
CA VAL A 63 7.96 -1.43 -0.24
C VAL A 63 6.94 -2.52 0.05
N ARG A 64 7.36 -3.80 0.02
CA ARG A 64 6.45 -4.94 0.24
C ARG A 64 5.70 -4.84 1.57
N ARG A 65 6.44 -4.55 2.65
CA ARG A 65 5.87 -4.37 3.99
C ARG A 65 4.79 -3.30 4.00
N LYS A 66 5.07 -2.17 3.35
CA LYS A 66 4.19 -1.01 3.34
C LYS A 66 2.96 -1.24 2.47
N ALA A 67 3.09 -1.95 1.36
CA ALA A 67 1.96 -2.40 0.56
C ALA A 67 1.01 -3.26 1.39
N CYS A 68 1.51 -4.26 2.13
CA CYS A 68 0.68 -5.07 3.03
C CYS A 68 -0.04 -4.23 4.09
N GLN A 69 0.68 -3.29 4.72
CA GLN A 69 0.08 -2.39 5.72
C GLN A 69 -1.09 -1.59 5.14
N VAL A 70 -0.89 -0.97 3.97
CA VAL A 70 -1.91 -0.13 3.34
C VAL A 70 -3.10 -0.97 2.90
N LEU A 71 -2.87 -2.16 2.33
CA LEU A 71 -3.95 -3.09 1.95
C LEU A 71 -4.81 -3.47 3.17
N GLY A 72 -4.21 -3.71 4.33
CA GLY A 72 -4.97 -3.95 5.57
C GLY A 72 -5.77 -2.72 6.03
N ASN A 73 -5.17 -1.53 5.94
CA ASN A 73 -5.85 -0.28 6.33
C ASN A 73 -7.05 0.08 5.43
N LEU A 74 -7.10 -0.43 4.19
CA LEU A 74 -8.27 -0.28 3.31
C LEU A 74 -9.47 -1.10 3.80
N GLY A 75 -9.26 -2.11 4.64
CA GLY A 75 -10.31 -2.92 5.25
C GLY A 75 -11.15 -3.71 4.23
N GLU A 76 -12.42 -3.96 4.60
CA GLU A 76 -13.35 -4.81 3.84
C GLU A 76 -13.53 -4.37 2.38
N GLU A 77 -13.43 -3.07 2.09
CA GLU A 77 -13.61 -2.53 0.73
C GLU A 77 -12.54 -3.03 -0.26
N ALA A 78 -11.35 -3.36 0.24
CA ALA A 78 -10.26 -3.90 -0.58
C ALA A 78 -10.11 -5.43 -0.46
N ALA A 79 -10.95 -6.12 0.31
CA ALA A 79 -10.87 -7.56 0.59
C ALA A 79 -11.29 -8.45 -0.61
N THR A 80 -10.66 -8.22 -1.76
CA THR A 80 -10.80 -9.01 -2.98
C THR A 80 -9.95 -10.28 -2.89
N ASN A 81 -10.27 -11.28 -3.71
CA ASN A 81 -9.49 -12.52 -3.77
C ASN A 81 -8.03 -12.28 -4.16
N GLU A 82 -7.79 -11.29 -5.01
CA GLU A 82 -6.48 -10.87 -5.47
C GLU A 82 -5.65 -10.27 -4.33
N VAL A 83 -6.26 -9.41 -3.50
CA VAL A 83 -5.60 -8.85 -2.30
C VAL A 83 -5.31 -9.95 -1.30
N ILE A 84 -6.28 -10.83 -1.03
CA ILE A 84 -6.09 -11.96 -0.10
C ILE A 84 -4.96 -12.87 -0.59
N ALA A 85 -4.91 -13.22 -1.87
CA ALA A 85 -3.84 -14.03 -2.44
C ALA A 85 -2.47 -13.35 -2.34
N ALA A 86 -2.41 -12.04 -2.60
CA ALA A 86 -1.18 -11.26 -2.46
C ALA A 86 -0.67 -11.25 -1.01
N LEU A 87 -1.56 -11.03 -0.03
CA LEU A 87 -1.23 -11.07 1.39
C LEU A 87 -0.81 -12.47 1.86
N ILE A 88 -1.48 -13.53 1.38
CA ILE A 88 -1.08 -14.93 1.66
C ILE A 88 0.34 -15.19 1.16
N ASN A 89 0.67 -14.76 -0.05
CA ASN A 89 2.04 -14.89 -0.57
C ASN A 89 3.05 -14.10 0.28
N ALA A 90 2.69 -12.89 0.73
CA ALA A 90 3.54 -12.07 1.59
C ALA A 90 3.77 -12.65 3.00
N MET A 91 2.90 -13.54 3.50
CA MET A 91 3.16 -14.30 4.72
C MET A 91 4.36 -15.26 4.60
N CYS A 92 4.77 -15.60 3.37
CA CYS A 92 5.94 -16.42 3.09
C CYS A 92 7.20 -15.61 2.78
N ASP A 93 7.16 -14.29 2.94
CA ASP A 93 8.29 -13.40 2.63
C ASP A 93 9.52 -13.68 3.52
N GLU A 94 10.72 -13.50 2.95
CA GLU A 94 11.98 -13.62 3.70
C GLU A 94 12.09 -12.62 4.86
N ASN A 95 11.52 -11.43 4.70
CA ASN A 95 11.61 -10.35 5.66
C ASN A 95 10.51 -10.47 6.72
N TYR A 96 10.91 -10.48 7.99
CA TYR A 96 9.97 -10.69 9.09
C TYR A 96 8.89 -9.61 9.19
N TYR A 97 9.20 -8.36 8.87
CA TYR A 97 8.22 -7.28 8.95
C TYR A 97 7.17 -7.39 7.86
N VAL A 98 7.53 -7.89 6.68
CA VAL A 98 6.57 -8.15 5.59
C VAL A 98 5.60 -9.22 6.05
N ARG A 99 6.11 -10.35 6.57
CA ARG A 99 5.26 -11.42 7.11
C ARG A 99 4.32 -10.92 8.22
N TRP A 100 4.83 -10.12 9.15
CA TRP A 100 4.04 -9.53 10.23
C TRP A 100 2.87 -8.71 9.65
N ASN A 101 3.16 -7.75 8.77
CA ASN A 101 2.12 -6.86 8.23
C ASN A 101 1.12 -7.62 7.36
N ALA A 102 1.55 -8.67 6.66
CA ALA A 102 0.64 -9.54 5.92
C ALA A 102 -0.34 -10.27 6.85
N CYS A 103 0.14 -10.83 7.96
CA CYS A 103 -0.73 -11.47 8.95
C CYS A 103 -1.68 -10.47 9.63
N GLU A 104 -1.18 -9.28 9.95
CA GLU A 104 -2.00 -8.21 10.55
C GLU A 104 -3.10 -7.75 9.60
N ALA A 105 -2.77 -7.50 8.33
CA ALA A 105 -3.73 -7.10 7.29
C ALA A 105 -4.79 -8.17 6.98
N LEU A 106 -4.47 -9.46 7.13
CA LEU A 106 -5.45 -10.54 6.99
C LEU A 106 -6.37 -10.69 8.21
N GLY A 107 -5.99 -10.12 9.35
CA GLY A 107 -6.75 -10.19 10.60
C GLY A 107 -7.53 -8.93 10.96
N SER A 108 -7.32 -7.83 10.24
CA SER A 108 -8.05 -6.56 10.33
C SER A 108 -9.37 -6.62 9.59
#